data_AF-A0A536HVT0-F1
#
_entry.id   AF-A0A536HVT0-F1
#
_cell.length_a   1.000
_cell.length_b   1.000
_cell.length_c   1.000
_cell.angle_alpha   90.00
_cell.angle_beta   90.00
_cell.angle_gamma   90.00
#
_symmetry.space_group_name_H-M   'P 1'
#
loop_
_entity.id
_entity.type
_entity.pdbx_description
1 polymer ?
#
loop_
_entity_poly.entity_id
_entity_poly.type
_entity_poly.pdbx_seq_one_letter_code
_entity_poly.pdbx_strand_id
1 'polypeptide(L)'
;MTELSTGALVWAGFDGEHLPGPILDAIRGGSIGGLLLFAFRGNIRSAEQVRAMLREAQDAAARGGLPPVPVAVDQEGGSVVRVGYRAVFPSAMAIAATGNPRNA
;
A
#
# COMPACT_ATOMS: atom_id res chain seq x y z
N MET A 1 26.16 5.73 -1.16
CA MET A 1 24.99 5.25 -0.39
C MET A 1 24.06 6.45 -0.24
N THR A 2 22.79 6.35 -0.61
CA THR A 2 21.85 7.48 -0.46
C THR A 2 21.48 7.59 1.02
N GLU A 3 21.80 8.71 1.66
CA GLU A 3 21.32 9.00 3.01
C GLU A 3 19.87 9.49 2.93
N LEU A 4 18.96 8.81 3.62
CA LEU A 4 17.56 9.18 3.70
C LEU A 4 17.27 9.82 5.05
N SER A 5 16.28 10.71 5.09
CA SER A 5 15.81 11.28 6.34
C SER A 5 15.14 10.20 7.23
N THR A 6 14.89 10.53 8.50
CA THR A 6 14.10 9.68 9.42
C THR A 6 12.68 9.38 8.90
N GLY A 7 12.16 10.17 7.97
CA GLY A 7 10.88 9.92 7.32
C GLY A 7 10.84 8.60 6.56
N ALA A 8 11.98 8.03 6.17
CA ALA A 8 12.06 6.68 5.59
C ALA A 8 11.48 5.58 6.50
N LEU A 9 11.41 5.83 7.81
CA LEU A 9 10.86 4.90 8.81
C LEU A 9 9.34 5.12 9.05
N VAL A 10 8.76 6.14 8.43
CA VAL A 10 7.37 6.55 8.66
C VAL A 10 6.48 6.02 7.55
N TRP A 11 5.43 5.30 7.96
CA TRP A 11 4.38 4.78 7.08
C TRP A 11 3.07 5.49 7.36
N ALA A 12 2.39 5.94 6.30
CA ALA A 12 1.16 6.70 6.42
C ALA A 12 -0.02 6.00 5.71
N GLY A 13 -1.17 6.00 6.38
CA GLY A 13 -2.46 5.77 5.74
C GLY A 13 -3.16 7.09 5.42
N PHE A 14 -4.21 7.03 4.62
CA PHE A 14 -5.01 8.19 4.23
C PHE A 14 -6.44 7.77 3.90
N ASP A 15 -7.34 8.73 3.80
CA ASP A 15 -8.74 8.51 3.42
C ASP A 15 -9.00 8.97 1.99
N GLY A 16 -9.91 8.28 1.30
CA GLY A 16 -10.31 8.56 -0.06
C GLY A 16 -9.59 7.73 -1.13
N GLU A 17 -10.04 7.91 -2.37
CA GLU A 17 -9.60 7.15 -3.56
C GLU A 17 -8.36 7.75 -4.24
N HIS A 18 -7.93 8.94 -3.79
CA HIS A 18 -6.79 9.67 -4.31
C HIS A 18 -5.89 10.10 -3.16
N LEU A 19 -4.60 10.27 -3.44
CA LEU A 19 -3.67 10.77 -2.43
C LEU A 19 -3.99 12.24 -2.11
N PRO A 20 -4.21 12.59 -0.83
CA PRO A 20 -4.35 13.98 -0.45
C PRO A 20 -3.07 14.76 -0.78
N GLY A 21 -3.21 16.00 -1.24
CA GLY A 21 -2.08 16.90 -1.52
C GLY A 21 -1.00 16.92 -0.42
N PRO A 22 -1.37 17.03 0.88
CA PRO A 22 -0.40 16.99 1.97
C PRO A 22 0.42 15.70 2.06
N ILE A 23 -0.15 14.54 1.68
CA ILE A 23 0.58 13.26 1.65
C ILE A 23 1.57 13.26 0.48
N LEU A 24 1.17 13.78 -0.69
CA LEU A 24 2.07 13.93 -1.84
C LEU A 24 3.24 14.87 -1.51
N ASP A 25 2.97 15.97 -0.81
CA ASP A 25 4.00 16.91 -0.36
C ASP A 25 4.96 16.27 0.66
N ALA A 26 4.42 15.50 1.61
CA ALA A 26 5.22 14.79 2.60
C ALA A 26 6.09 13.67 1.98
N ILE A 27 5.57 12.94 1.00
CA ILE A 27 6.34 11.98 0.19
C ILE A 27 7.47 12.70 -0.55
N ARG A 28 7.15 13.78 -1.27
CA ARG A 28 8.14 14.56 -2.02
C ARG A 28 9.23 15.15 -1.11
N GLY A 29 8.86 15.61 0.08
CA GLY A 29 9.77 16.16 1.08
C GLY A 29 10.52 15.10 1.89
N GLY A 30 10.20 13.82 1.73
CA GLY A 30 10.85 12.70 2.41
C GLY A 30 10.52 12.58 3.90
N SER A 31 9.42 13.18 4.37
CA SER A 31 8.93 13.00 5.75
C SER A 31 8.04 11.76 5.89
N ILE A 32 7.55 11.21 4.78
CA ILE A 32 6.88 9.90 4.69
C ILE A 32 7.68 9.01 3.73
N GLY A 33 8.02 7.82 4.19
CA GLY A 33 8.79 6.83 3.45
C GLY A 33 7.98 5.65 2.94
N GLY A 34 6.74 5.47 3.40
CA GLY A 34 5.89 4.36 2.98
C GLY A 34 4.39 4.67 3.06
N LEU A 35 3.60 3.95 2.29
CA LEU A 35 2.14 4.05 2.28
C LEU A 35 1.47 2.75 2.74
N LEU A 36 0.40 2.86 3.52
CA LEU A 36 -0.42 1.73 3.95
C LEU A 36 -1.87 1.92 3.48
N LEU A 37 -2.36 1.01 2.64
CA LEU A 37 -3.69 1.10 2.03
C LEU A 37 -4.75 0.35 2.83
N PHE A 38 -5.93 0.97 2.97
CA PHE A 38 -7.08 0.39 3.65
C PHE A 38 -8.34 0.46 2.76
N ALA A 39 -9.05 -0.67 2.62
CA ALA A 39 -10.29 -0.71 1.86
C ALA A 39 -11.41 0.10 2.54
N PHE A 40 -11.53 0.04 3.87
CA PHE A 40 -12.56 0.78 4.62
C PHE A 40 -12.37 2.30 4.60
N ARG A 41 -11.14 2.76 4.31
CA ARG A 41 -10.82 4.18 4.10
C ARG A 41 -11.07 4.65 2.66
N GLY A 42 -11.50 3.75 1.78
CA GLY A 42 -11.82 4.07 0.39
C GLY A 42 -10.61 4.06 -0.55
N ASN A 43 -9.44 3.54 -0.15
CA ASN A 43 -8.25 3.62 -1.00
C ASN A 43 -8.28 2.67 -2.22
N ILE A 44 -9.17 1.67 -2.22
CA ILE A 44 -9.19 0.58 -3.19
C ILE A 44 -10.60 0.44 -3.78
N ARG A 45 -10.76 0.84 -5.04
CA ARG A 45 -12.01 0.65 -5.82
C ARG A 45 -11.84 -0.26 -7.01
N SER A 46 -10.79 -0.04 -7.80
CA SER A 46 -10.47 -0.83 -8.99
C SER A 46 -8.96 -0.91 -9.20
N ALA A 47 -8.52 -1.82 -10.06
CA ALA A 47 -7.11 -1.93 -10.38
C ALA A 47 -6.59 -0.67 -11.08
N GLU A 48 -7.41 -0.04 -11.92
CA GLU A 48 -7.09 1.17 -12.68
C GLU A 48 -6.91 2.36 -11.74
N GLN A 49 -7.85 2.55 -10.80
CA GLN A 49 -7.78 3.62 -9.79
C GLN A 49 -6.55 3.46 -8.90
N VAL A 50 -6.33 2.27 -8.34
CA VAL A 50 -5.16 2.02 -7.47
C VAL A 50 -3.87 2.27 -8.24
N ARG A 51 -3.74 1.80 -9.48
CA ARG A 51 -2.55 2.05 -10.30
C ARG A 51 -2.32 3.54 -10.56
N ALA A 52 -3.37 4.31 -10.81
CA ALA A 52 -3.25 5.76 -11.01
C ALA A 52 -2.76 6.46 -9.74
N MET A 53 -3.40 6.17 -8.61
CA MET A 53 -3.02 6.69 -7.29
C MET A 53 -1.57 6.32 -6.92
N LEU A 54 -1.15 5.08 -7.16
CA LEU A 54 0.22 4.67 -6.86
C LEU A 54 1.26 5.34 -7.78
N ARG A 55 0.92 5.61 -9.04
CA ARG A 55 1.80 6.40 -9.93
C ARG A 55 2.02 7.80 -9.38
N GLU A 56 0.99 8.47 -8.86
CA GLU A 56 1.12 9.80 -8.26
C GLU A 56 2.10 9.81 -7.07
N ALA A 57 2.06 8.79 -6.21
CA ALA A 57 3.03 8.63 -5.12
C ALA A 57 4.47 8.44 -5.63
N GLN A 58 4.66 7.56 -6.62
CA GLN A 58 6.00 7.33 -7.19
C GLN A 58 6.55 8.59 -7.87
N ASP A 59 5.70 9.31 -8.61
CA ASP A 59 6.08 10.57 -9.24
C ASP A 59 6.42 11.66 -8.21
N ALA A 60 5.72 11.68 -7.06
CA ALA A 60 6.03 12.61 -5.98
C ALA A 60 7.41 12.35 -5.38
N ALA A 61 7.77 11.09 -5.12
CA ALA A 61 9.11 10.72 -4.65
C ALA A 61 10.19 11.02 -5.68
N ALA A 62 9.95 10.70 -6.96
CA ALA A 62 10.87 11.02 -8.04
C ALA A 62 11.15 12.53 -8.15
N ARG A 63 10.11 13.37 -8.05
CA ARG A 63 10.24 14.84 -8.01
C ARG A 63 11.01 15.35 -6.79
N GLY A 64 11.03 14.59 -5.69
CA GLY A 64 11.82 14.87 -4.49
C GLY A 64 13.27 14.39 -4.56
N GLY A 65 13.67 13.68 -5.63
CA GLY A 65 14.97 13.02 -5.72
C GLY A 65 15.10 11.83 -4.75
N LEU A 66 13.98 11.23 -4.35
CA LEU A 66 13.89 10.16 -3.36
C LEU A 66 13.69 8.79 -4.06
N PRO A 67 14.05 7.68 -3.39
CA PRO A 67 13.76 6.34 -3.89
C PRO A 67 12.25 6.08 -4.00
N PRO A 68 11.83 5.05 -4.76
CA PRO A 68 10.43 4.64 -4.84
C PRO A 68 9.80 4.41 -3.46
N VAL A 69 8.55 4.86 -3.29
CA VAL A 69 7.81 4.71 -2.02
C VAL A 69 7.26 3.28 -1.93
N PRO A 70 7.68 2.46 -0.96
CA PRO A 70 7.03 1.19 -0.68
C PRO A 70 5.57 1.37 -0.28
N VAL A 71 4.74 0.40 -0.68
CA VAL A 71 3.31 0.38 -0.43
C VAL A 71 2.95 -0.97 0.19
N ALA A 72 2.22 -0.93 1.29
CA ALA A 72 1.76 -2.11 2.01
C ALA A 72 0.23 -2.16 2.08
N VAL A 73 -0.29 -3.35 2.31
CA VAL A 73 -1.71 -3.64 2.46
C VAL A 73 -1.89 -4.95 3.23
N ASP A 74 -2.91 -5.02 4.07
CA ASP A 74 -3.26 -6.25 4.80
C ASP A 74 -4.06 -7.20 3.88
N GLN A 75 -3.36 -8.02 3.09
CA GLN A 75 -3.94 -8.94 2.12
C GLN A 75 -3.73 -10.41 2.54
N GLU A 76 -4.26 -10.78 3.70
CA GLU A 76 -4.04 -12.09 4.32
C GLU A 76 -4.89 -13.22 3.69
N GLY A 77 -6.08 -12.88 3.20
CA GLY A 77 -7.10 -13.85 2.78
C GLY A 77 -8.22 -14.03 3.83
N GLY A 78 -9.25 -14.80 3.48
CA GLY A 78 -10.43 -14.97 4.33
C GLY A 78 -11.15 -13.65 4.60
N SER A 79 -11.31 -13.28 5.87
CA SER A 79 -11.98 -12.04 6.30
C SER A 79 -11.11 -10.78 6.16
N VAL A 80 -9.79 -10.93 5.98
CA VAL A 80 -8.85 -9.82 5.86
C VAL A 80 -8.38 -9.73 4.40
N VAL A 81 -9.20 -9.06 3.60
CA VAL A 81 -8.94 -8.78 2.18
C VAL A 81 -9.23 -7.31 1.92
N ARG A 82 -8.32 -6.66 1.18
CA ARG A 82 -8.49 -5.26 0.75
C ARG A 82 -8.59 -5.15 -0.77
N VAL A 83 -7.86 -5.99 -1.49
CA VAL A 83 -7.92 -6.11 -2.95
C VAL A 83 -8.95 -7.19 -3.31
N GLY A 84 -10.23 -6.80 -3.34
CA GLY A 84 -11.35 -7.72 -3.59
C GLY A 84 -11.75 -7.91 -5.05
N TYR A 85 -11.18 -7.14 -5.99
CA TYR A 85 -11.49 -7.26 -7.43
C TYR A 85 -10.74 -8.40 -8.13
N ARG A 86 -10.12 -9.32 -7.37
CA ARG A 86 -9.39 -10.51 -7.84
C ARG A 86 -9.78 -11.72 -6.99
N ALA A 87 -9.05 -12.82 -7.16
CA ALA A 87 -9.19 -14.01 -6.32
C ALA A 87 -9.13 -13.64 -4.84
N VAL A 88 -10.15 -14.08 -4.10
CA VAL A 88 -10.16 -14.06 -2.64
C VAL A 88 -9.50 -15.35 -2.17
N PHE A 89 -8.34 -15.23 -1.53
CA PHE A 89 -7.60 -16.38 -1.01
C PHE A 89 -8.28 -16.93 0.26
N PRO A 90 -8.14 -18.23 0.56
CA PRO A 90 -8.57 -18.79 1.84
C PRO A 90 -7.88 -18.11 3.03
N SER A 91 -8.47 -18.18 4.22
CA SER A 91 -7.79 -17.71 5.43
C SER A 91 -6.60 -18.60 5.79
N ALA A 92 -5.65 -18.06 6.56
CA ALA A 92 -4.54 -18.85 7.11
C ALA A 92 -5.02 -20.10 7.88
N MET A 93 -6.15 -19.98 8.61
CA MET A 93 -6.78 -21.12 9.30
C MET A 93 -7.28 -22.18 8.31
N ALA A 94 -7.94 -21.77 7.23
CA ALA A 94 -8.44 -22.70 6.21
C ALA A 94 -7.30 -23.43 5.51
N ILE A 95 -6.19 -22.73 5.20
CA ILE A 95 -4.97 -23.32 4.63
C ILE A 95 -4.41 -24.36 5.61
N ALA A 96 -4.24 -24.00 6.89
CA ALA A 96 -3.72 -24.89 7.91
C ALA A 96 -4.59 -26.15 8.10
N ALA A 97 -5.92 -26.02 8.05
CA ALA A 97 -6.86 -27.14 8.17
C ALA A 97 -6.71 -28.20 7.08
N THR A 98 -6.08 -27.86 5.94
CA THR A 98 -5.80 -28.85 4.88
C THR A 98 -4.66 -29.81 5.21
N GLY A 99 -3.81 -29.47 6.19
CA GLY A 99 -2.62 -30.26 6.53
C GLY A 99 -1.56 -30.35 5.41
N ASN A 100 -1.66 -29.53 4.35
CA ASN A 100 -0.77 -29.57 3.21
C ASN A 100 -0.14 -28.19 2.94
N PRO A 101 1.18 -28.00 3.15
CA PRO A 101 1.85 -26.71 2.96
C PRO A 101 1.87 -26.25 1.49
N ARG A 102 1.57 -27.11 0.51
CA ARG A 102 1.42 -26.69 -0.90
C ARG A 102 0.18 -25.83 -1.15
N ASN A 103 -0.72 -25.72 -0.17
CA ASN A 103 -1.88 -24.85 -0.23
C ASN A 103 -1.61 -23.44 0.37
N ALA A 104 -0.41 -23.20 0.90
CA ALA A 104 0.02 -21.92 1.43
C ALA A 104 0.68 -21.04 0.36
#